data_AF-A0A5B9PGN5-F1
#
_entry.id   AF-A0A5B9PGN5-F1
#
_cell.length_a   1.000
_cell.length_b   1.000
_cell.length_c   1.000
_cell.angle_alpha   90.00
_cell.angle_beta   90.00
_cell.angle_gamma   90.00
#
_symmetry.space_group_name_H-M   'P 1'
#
loop_
_entity.id
_entity.type
_entity.pdbx_description
1 polymer ?
#
loop_
_entity_poly.entity_id
_entity_poly.type
_entity_poly.pdbx_seq_one_letter_code
_entity_poly.pdbx_strand_id
1 'polypeptide(L)'
;MTTKNIAPQKFAPSQKFTSRSCSLFLLPLLLCGVGLGSIDFATACAQEQEESSRREAEAIRKIEAAGGRVMQISAADPTREVSFYLAGKSIADEHIKDLAAVENVVWLNLANTGVTNEGLKALTGLNLKKLHLEKTGIGDSGLAHLKGLKDLEYLNLYATSVTDEGLKHLYGLKKLKKVYVWKSKVTDAGMKALEGQIEGLNVVGESKLPVFEEPKKEQKKEPKKDAKEKQPVSKEEQLAAREKALAEKEKALQEKEKALQQREESLKQKEAKLGEKSDKKPDAKK
;
A
#
# COMPACT_ATOMS: atom_id res chain seq x y z
N MET A 1 -10.40 -58.68 24.01
CA MET A 1 -10.57 -58.07 22.67
C MET A 1 -9.21 -57.59 22.21
N THR A 2 -8.82 -58.06 21.03
CA THR A 2 -7.46 -58.13 20.45
C THR A 2 -6.76 -56.79 20.24
N THR A 3 -5.54 -56.67 20.77
CA THR A 3 -4.55 -55.63 20.48
C THR A 3 -3.90 -55.89 19.13
N LYS A 4 -4.14 -55.02 18.14
CA LYS A 4 -3.44 -55.06 16.85
C LYS A 4 -2.16 -54.23 16.94
N ASN A 5 -1.03 -54.93 16.98
CA ASN A 5 0.31 -54.42 16.70
C ASN A 5 0.34 -53.78 15.29
N ILE A 6 0.74 -52.52 15.22
CA ILE A 6 1.02 -51.81 13.96
C ILE A 6 2.54 -51.67 13.86
N ALA A 7 3.13 -52.36 12.88
CA ALA A 7 4.55 -52.29 12.58
C ALA A 7 4.94 -50.94 11.94
N PRO A 8 6.16 -50.42 12.15
CA PRO A 8 6.61 -49.17 11.54
C PRO A 8 6.92 -49.36 10.05
N GLN A 9 6.28 -48.55 9.20
CA GLN A 9 6.59 -48.51 7.77
C GLN A 9 7.93 -47.81 7.52
N LYS A 10 8.76 -48.45 6.71
CA LYS A 10 10.06 -47.97 6.23
C LYS A 10 9.84 -46.78 5.29
N PHE A 11 10.44 -45.64 5.62
CA PHE A 11 10.55 -44.50 4.72
C PHE A 11 11.55 -44.83 3.59
N ALA A 12 11.06 -44.83 2.35
CA ALA A 12 11.90 -44.78 1.15
C ALA A 12 12.01 -43.32 0.69
N PRO A 13 13.18 -42.85 0.23
CA PRO A 13 13.33 -41.49 -0.27
C PRO A 13 12.81 -41.42 -1.72
N SER A 14 11.67 -40.77 -1.94
CA SER A 14 11.20 -40.45 -3.29
C SER A 14 11.92 -39.21 -3.79
N GLN A 15 12.86 -39.42 -4.70
CA GLN A 15 13.38 -38.37 -5.57
C GLN A 15 12.33 -37.94 -6.61
N LYS A 16 12.31 -36.64 -6.90
CA LYS A 16 12.57 -35.99 -8.22
C LYS A 16 11.74 -34.73 -8.36
N PHE A 17 12.41 -33.60 -8.13
CA PHE A 17 11.97 -32.27 -8.53
C PHE A 17 11.88 -32.25 -10.07
N THR A 18 10.68 -32.22 -10.62
CA THR A 18 10.46 -31.91 -12.03
C THR A 18 10.45 -30.39 -12.17
N SER A 19 11.63 -29.79 -12.34
CA SER A 19 11.76 -28.39 -12.74
C SER A 19 11.47 -28.25 -14.24
N ARG A 20 10.67 -27.24 -14.57
CA ARG A 20 10.22 -26.89 -15.91
C ARG A 20 11.38 -26.28 -16.72
N SER A 21 11.52 -26.76 -17.95
CA SER A 21 12.00 -26.05 -19.14
C SER A 21 13.25 -25.18 -18.99
N CYS A 22 14.44 -25.81 -19.00
CA CYS A 22 15.61 -25.19 -19.60
C CYS A 22 15.55 -25.51 -21.10
N SER A 23 15.10 -24.54 -21.90
CA SER A 23 14.99 -24.70 -23.36
C SER A 23 16.39 -24.89 -23.94
N LEU A 24 16.55 -26.02 -24.65
CA LEU A 24 17.71 -26.37 -25.45
C LEU A 24 18.22 -25.19 -26.29
N PHE A 25 19.46 -24.76 -26.02
CA PHE A 25 20.37 -24.33 -27.08
C PHE A 25 21.41 -25.44 -27.24
N LEU A 26 21.09 -26.39 -28.12
CA LEU A 26 22.05 -27.31 -28.72
C LEU A 26 22.78 -26.54 -29.84
N LEU A 27 24.09 -26.33 -29.69
CA LEU A 27 25.01 -26.30 -30.83
C LEU A 27 26.35 -26.96 -30.41
N PRO A 28 27.00 -27.72 -31.31
CA PRO A 28 27.99 -28.71 -30.94
C PRO A 28 29.40 -28.13 -30.86
N LEU A 29 30.24 -28.84 -30.09
CA LEU A 29 31.68 -28.66 -29.97
C LEU A 29 32.36 -28.33 -31.29
N LEU A 30 33.22 -27.30 -31.26
CA LEU A 30 34.48 -27.32 -32.00
C LEU A 30 35.60 -26.88 -31.06
N LEU A 31 36.57 -27.78 -30.85
CA LEU A 31 37.76 -27.55 -30.05
C LEU A 31 38.56 -26.36 -30.61
N CYS A 32 38.89 -25.42 -29.72
CA CYS A 32 40.17 -24.71 -29.77
C CYS A 32 40.71 -24.64 -28.33
N GLY A 33 41.85 -25.29 -28.12
CA GLY A 33 42.46 -25.43 -26.81
C GLY A 33 43.05 -24.13 -26.29
N VAL A 34 42.71 -23.83 -25.03
CA VAL A 34 43.61 -23.23 -24.03
C VAL A 34 43.00 -23.52 -22.64
N GLY A 35 43.73 -24.30 -21.83
CA GLY A 35 43.62 -24.35 -20.37
C GLY A 35 42.21 -24.38 -19.75
N LEU A 36 41.44 -25.43 -20.00
CA LEU A 36 40.17 -25.68 -19.32
C LEU A 36 40.43 -26.09 -17.86
N GLY A 37 40.27 -25.14 -16.93
CA GLY A 37 39.72 -25.51 -15.63
C GLY A 37 38.32 -26.05 -15.89
N SER A 38 38.13 -27.35 -15.75
CA SER A 38 36.82 -28.01 -15.81
C SER A 38 35.97 -27.52 -14.64
N ILE A 39 35.36 -26.34 -14.76
CA ILE A 39 34.30 -25.93 -13.86
C ILE A 39 33.08 -26.75 -14.29
N ASP A 40 32.82 -27.84 -13.58
CA ASP A 40 31.65 -28.67 -13.79
C ASP A 40 30.38 -27.78 -13.79
N PHE A 41 29.59 -27.83 -14.86
CA PHE A 41 28.33 -27.10 -14.99
C PHE A 41 27.37 -27.36 -13.81
N ALA A 42 27.44 -28.56 -13.21
CA ALA A 42 26.71 -28.91 -12.00
C ALA A 42 27.15 -28.09 -10.76
N THR A 43 28.43 -27.75 -10.66
CA THR A 43 28.98 -26.91 -9.59
C THR A 43 28.52 -25.47 -9.74
N ALA A 44 28.47 -24.93 -10.96
CA ALA A 44 27.96 -23.59 -11.24
C ALA A 44 26.46 -23.45 -10.87
N CYS A 45 25.61 -24.41 -11.26
CA CYS A 45 24.19 -24.39 -10.88
C CYS A 45 23.97 -24.54 -9.36
N ALA A 46 24.78 -25.36 -8.68
CA ALA A 46 24.70 -25.50 -7.22
C ALA A 46 25.11 -24.20 -6.50
N GLN A 47 26.13 -23.50 -7.00
CA GLN A 47 26.56 -22.20 -6.48
C GLN A 47 25.49 -21.12 -6.67
N GLU A 48 24.85 -21.06 -7.84
CA GLU A 48 23.76 -20.10 -8.12
C GLU A 48 22.52 -20.35 -7.25
N GLN A 49 22.14 -21.61 -7.03
CA GLN A 49 21.02 -21.97 -6.17
C GLN A 49 21.30 -21.57 -4.70
N GLU A 50 22.53 -21.75 -4.24
CA GLU A 50 22.95 -21.38 -2.89
C GLU A 50 23.04 -19.86 -2.73
N GLU A 51 23.50 -19.14 -3.76
CA GLU A 51 23.49 -17.67 -3.78
C GLU A 51 22.08 -17.08 -3.78
N SER A 52 21.16 -17.62 -4.58
CA SER A 52 19.76 -17.19 -4.60
C SER A 52 19.12 -17.38 -3.22
N SER A 53 19.34 -18.55 -2.61
CA SER A 53 18.84 -18.86 -1.26
C SER A 53 19.41 -17.91 -0.20
N ARG A 54 20.69 -17.52 -0.32
CA ARG A 54 21.31 -16.53 0.58
C ARG A 54 20.73 -15.13 0.41
N ARG A 55 20.51 -14.68 -0.84
CA ARG A 55 19.89 -13.39 -1.15
C ARG A 55 18.46 -13.32 -0.62
N GLU A 56 17.68 -14.39 -0.81
CA GLU A 56 16.34 -14.51 -0.24
C GLU A 56 16.38 -14.43 1.29
N ALA A 57 17.27 -15.18 1.94
CA ALA A 57 17.39 -15.16 3.41
C ALA A 57 17.78 -13.76 3.94
N GLU A 58 18.63 -13.03 3.22
CA GLU A 58 18.96 -11.63 3.56
C GLU A 58 17.76 -10.71 3.38
N ALA A 59 17.00 -10.84 2.28
CA ALA A 59 15.78 -10.08 2.04
C ALA A 59 14.74 -10.30 3.14
N ILE A 60 14.53 -11.56 3.56
CA ILE A 60 13.63 -11.90 4.66
C ILE A 60 14.09 -11.23 5.96
N ARG A 61 15.40 -11.28 6.28
CA ARG A 61 15.94 -10.60 7.48
C ARG A 61 15.73 -9.09 7.44
N LYS A 62 15.87 -8.44 6.28
CA LYS A 62 15.60 -7.00 6.11
C LYS A 62 14.13 -6.67 6.33
N ILE A 63 13.23 -7.46 5.77
CA ILE A 63 11.78 -7.33 5.96
C ILE A 63 11.42 -7.48 7.45
N GLU A 64 11.98 -8.50 8.12
CA GLU A 64 11.75 -8.74 9.55
C GLU A 64 12.31 -7.61 10.42
N ALA A 65 13.50 -7.08 10.11
CA ALA A 65 14.10 -5.95 10.82
C ALA A 65 13.28 -4.65 10.63
N ALA A 66 12.68 -4.47 9.46
CA ALA A 66 11.75 -3.38 9.17
C ALA A 66 10.42 -3.50 9.94
N GLY A 67 10.11 -4.66 10.52
CA GLY A 67 8.88 -4.93 11.25
C GLY A 67 7.83 -5.70 10.45
N GLY A 68 8.19 -6.16 9.26
CA GLY A 68 7.40 -7.14 8.52
C GLY A 68 7.52 -8.52 9.15
N ARG A 69 6.60 -9.41 8.81
CA ARG A 69 6.63 -10.81 9.20
C ARG A 69 6.46 -11.67 7.96
N VAL A 70 7.36 -12.63 7.76
CA VAL A 70 7.30 -13.61 6.67
C VAL A 70 6.98 -14.97 7.27
N MET A 71 5.91 -15.62 6.82
CA MET A 71 5.50 -16.95 7.31
C MET A 71 5.10 -17.85 6.15
N GLN A 72 5.34 -19.15 6.27
CA GLN A 72 4.69 -20.13 5.39
C GLN A 72 3.22 -20.26 5.78
N ILE A 73 2.35 -20.38 4.79
CA ILE A 73 0.90 -20.52 5.00
C ILE A 73 0.59 -21.87 5.67
N SER A 74 1.33 -22.92 5.33
CA SER A 74 1.20 -24.27 5.89
C SER A 74 2.54 -24.99 5.84
N ALA A 75 2.78 -25.92 6.75
CA ALA A 75 3.99 -26.76 6.74
C ALA A 75 4.11 -27.63 5.47
N ALA A 76 3.01 -27.89 4.77
CA ALA A 76 2.97 -28.67 3.53
C ALA A 76 3.03 -27.83 2.25
N ASP A 77 2.91 -26.49 2.36
CA ASP A 77 2.81 -25.58 1.22
C ASP A 77 3.95 -24.54 1.29
N PRO A 78 4.84 -24.47 0.28
CA PRO A 78 5.96 -23.52 0.29
C PRO A 78 5.52 -22.06 0.11
N THR A 79 4.22 -21.79 -0.10
CA THR A 79 3.71 -20.43 -0.25
C THR A 79 3.81 -19.63 1.05
N ARG A 80 4.10 -18.35 0.89
CA ARG A 80 4.38 -17.43 1.98
C ARG A 80 3.35 -16.31 2.08
N GLU A 81 3.07 -15.93 3.31
CA GLU A 81 2.39 -14.69 3.68
C GLU A 81 3.43 -13.69 4.20
N VAL A 82 3.35 -12.45 3.73
CA VAL A 82 4.12 -11.32 4.25
C VAL A 82 3.17 -10.27 4.81
N SER A 83 3.36 -9.85 6.05
CA SER A 83 2.49 -8.88 6.72
C SER A 83 3.27 -7.80 7.46
N PHE A 84 2.88 -6.54 7.25
CA PHE A 84 3.48 -5.35 7.88
C PHE A 84 2.54 -4.66 8.89
N TYR A 85 1.34 -5.19 9.12
CA TYR A 85 0.31 -4.58 9.98
C TYR A 85 0.71 -4.46 11.47
N LEU A 86 1.57 -5.35 11.98
CA LEU A 86 1.98 -5.38 13.39
C LEU A 86 3.24 -4.57 13.69
N ALA A 87 3.75 -3.82 12.71
CA ALA A 87 4.91 -2.97 12.93
C ALA A 87 4.50 -1.75 13.76
N GLY A 88 5.00 -1.63 15.00
CA GLY A 88 4.97 -0.37 15.75
C GLY A 88 5.86 0.73 15.13
N LYS A 89 6.22 0.60 13.85
CA LYS A 89 7.11 1.45 13.07
C LYS A 89 6.34 1.95 11.84
N SER A 90 6.68 3.15 11.38
CA SER A 90 6.15 3.67 10.12
C SER A 90 6.78 2.91 8.95
N ILE A 91 5.99 2.10 8.24
CA ILE A 91 6.43 1.35 7.06
C ILE A 91 6.23 2.22 5.82
N ALA A 92 7.32 2.51 5.12
CA ALA A 92 7.37 3.25 3.85
C ALA A 92 7.91 2.40 2.69
N ASP A 93 7.93 2.95 1.47
CA ASP A 93 8.30 2.28 0.21
C ASP A 93 9.67 1.59 0.23
N GLU A 94 10.63 2.10 1.01
CA GLU A 94 11.97 1.54 1.13
C GLU A 94 11.97 0.13 1.71
N HIS A 95 11.02 -0.16 2.61
CA HIS A 95 10.97 -1.41 3.37
C HIS A 95 10.37 -2.57 2.58
N ILE A 96 9.73 -2.29 1.43
CA ILE A 96 9.08 -3.30 0.61
C ILE A 96 9.85 -3.62 -0.68
N LYS A 97 10.98 -2.94 -0.94
CA LYS A 97 11.82 -3.16 -2.13
C LYS A 97 12.39 -4.58 -2.19
N ASP A 98 12.74 -5.14 -1.03
CA ASP A 98 13.29 -6.49 -0.92
C ASP A 98 12.23 -7.60 -1.15
N LEU A 99 10.93 -7.28 -1.24
CA LEU A 99 9.88 -8.28 -1.51
C LEU A 99 10.07 -8.99 -2.85
N ALA A 100 10.66 -8.31 -3.83
CA ALA A 100 10.94 -8.88 -5.15
C ALA A 100 11.94 -10.05 -5.10
N ALA A 101 12.75 -10.14 -4.04
CA ALA A 101 13.71 -11.23 -3.83
C ALA A 101 13.15 -12.40 -3.01
N VAL A 102 11.91 -12.29 -2.49
CA VAL A 102 11.27 -13.36 -1.73
C VAL A 102 10.40 -14.19 -2.66
N GLU A 103 10.73 -15.47 -2.80
CA GLU A 103 10.00 -16.39 -3.65
C GLU A 103 8.69 -16.83 -2.99
N ASN A 104 7.72 -17.21 -3.82
CA ASN A 104 6.45 -17.81 -3.41
C ASN A 104 5.59 -16.96 -2.46
N VAL A 105 5.71 -15.63 -2.48
CA VAL A 105 4.79 -14.74 -1.77
C VAL A 105 3.43 -14.75 -2.45
N VAL A 106 2.41 -15.17 -1.72
CA VAL A 106 1.04 -15.32 -2.23
C VAL A 106 0.08 -14.36 -1.52
N TRP A 107 0.27 -14.13 -0.22
CA TRP A 107 -0.52 -13.17 0.56
C TRP A 107 0.39 -12.04 1.02
N LEU A 108 -0.02 -10.80 0.72
CA LEU A 108 0.71 -9.62 1.13
C LEU A 108 -0.22 -8.64 1.83
N ASN A 109 0.18 -8.24 3.03
CA ASN A 109 -0.53 -7.27 3.85
C ASN A 109 0.30 -6.02 4.14
N LEU A 110 -0.09 -4.93 3.48
CA LEU A 110 0.48 -3.59 3.62
C LEU A 110 -0.54 -2.60 4.21
N ALA A 111 -1.61 -3.10 4.85
CA ALA A 111 -2.64 -2.26 5.43
C ALA A 111 -2.07 -1.33 6.51
N ASN A 112 -2.55 -0.08 6.55
CA ASN A 112 -2.15 0.96 7.50
C ASN A 112 -0.65 1.32 7.43
N THR A 113 -0.05 1.24 6.24
CA THR A 113 1.35 1.64 6.00
C THR A 113 1.42 2.95 5.22
N GLY A 114 2.58 3.61 5.26
CA GLY A 114 2.91 4.78 4.46
C GLY A 114 3.34 4.45 3.03
N VAL A 115 3.02 3.26 2.53
CA VAL A 115 3.34 2.85 1.16
C VAL A 115 2.58 3.71 0.15
N THR A 116 3.28 4.14 -0.89
CA THR A 116 2.77 5.00 -1.97
C THR A 116 2.76 4.26 -3.32
N ASN A 117 2.32 4.96 -4.37
CA ASN A 117 2.30 4.42 -5.74
C ASN A 117 3.69 3.91 -6.19
N GLU A 118 4.76 4.57 -5.74
CA GLU A 118 6.14 4.21 -6.08
C GLU A 118 6.53 2.87 -5.47
N GLY A 119 6.14 2.61 -4.22
CA GLY A 119 6.38 1.35 -3.54
C GLY A 119 5.76 0.14 -4.25
N LEU A 120 4.60 0.29 -4.91
CA LEU A 120 3.95 -0.81 -5.63
C LEU A 120 4.76 -1.35 -6.81
N LYS A 121 5.76 -0.62 -7.30
CA LYS A 121 6.71 -1.12 -8.31
C LYS A 121 7.41 -2.39 -7.85
N ALA A 122 7.72 -2.49 -6.55
CA ALA A 122 8.37 -3.65 -5.95
C ALA A 122 7.51 -4.93 -5.99
N LEU A 123 6.21 -4.81 -6.27
CA LEU A 123 5.31 -5.97 -6.40
C LEU A 123 5.30 -6.56 -7.81
N THR A 124 5.94 -5.90 -8.78
CA THR A 124 5.98 -6.36 -10.17
C THR A 124 6.69 -7.71 -10.25
N GLY A 125 6.04 -8.71 -10.85
CA GLY A 125 6.59 -10.06 -11.00
C GLY A 125 6.28 -11.03 -9.87
N LEU A 126 5.63 -10.57 -8.79
CA LEU A 126 5.13 -11.46 -7.73
C LEU A 126 3.85 -12.19 -8.18
N ASN A 127 3.64 -13.40 -7.66
CA ASN A 127 2.44 -14.21 -7.93
C ASN A 127 1.44 -14.13 -6.76
N LEU A 128 1.00 -12.90 -6.47
CA LEU A 128 0.08 -12.61 -5.37
C LEU A 128 -1.34 -13.09 -5.67
N LYS A 129 -1.99 -13.73 -4.69
CA LYS A 129 -3.42 -14.05 -4.68
C LYS A 129 -4.24 -13.12 -3.80
N LYS A 130 -3.66 -12.61 -2.71
CA LYS A 130 -4.34 -11.68 -1.79
C LYS A 130 -3.46 -10.49 -1.51
N LEU A 131 -4.01 -9.29 -1.71
CA LEU A 131 -3.31 -8.03 -1.49
C LEU A 131 -4.19 -7.08 -0.65
N HIS A 132 -3.64 -6.65 0.48
CA HIS A 132 -4.26 -5.69 1.41
C HIS A 132 -3.50 -4.36 1.32
N LEU A 133 -4.18 -3.30 0.86
CA LEU A 133 -3.66 -1.92 0.70
C LEU A 133 -4.52 -0.90 1.47
N GLU A 134 -5.27 -1.34 2.47
CA GLU A 134 -6.16 -0.49 3.25
C GLU A 134 -5.39 0.69 3.89
N LYS A 135 -5.95 1.90 3.80
CA LYS A 135 -5.37 3.11 4.43
C LYS A 135 -3.90 3.34 4.06
N THR A 136 -3.58 3.20 2.78
CA THR A 136 -2.26 3.51 2.22
C THR A 136 -2.34 4.74 1.32
N GLY A 137 -1.18 5.26 0.89
CA GLY A 137 -1.07 6.39 -0.03
C GLY A 137 -1.32 6.05 -1.51
N ILE A 138 -2.03 4.95 -1.79
CA ILE A 138 -2.26 4.45 -3.15
C ILE A 138 -3.36 5.24 -3.86
N GLY A 139 -3.10 5.55 -5.13
CA GLY A 139 -4.06 6.12 -6.08
C GLY A 139 -3.98 5.42 -7.44
N ASP A 140 -4.53 6.06 -8.47
CA ASP A 140 -4.74 5.44 -9.79
C ASP A 140 -3.44 4.97 -10.44
N SER A 141 -2.38 5.76 -10.37
CA SER A 141 -1.08 5.39 -10.94
C SER A 141 -0.47 4.17 -10.26
N GLY A 142 -0.71 3.97 -8.96
CA GLY A 142 -0.26 2.79 -8.24
C GLY A 142 -0.89 1.50 -8.76
N LEU A 143 -2.19 1.54 -9.11
CA LEU A 143 -2.88 0.37 -9.66
C LEU A 143 -2.33 -0.09 -11.01
N ALA A 144 -1.66 0.79 -11.77
CA ALA A 144 -1.01 0.41 -13.02
C ALA A 144 0.09 -0.65 -12.80
N HIS A 145 0.74 -0.67 -11.63
CA HIS A 145 1.77 -1.65 -11.28
C HIS A 145 1.20 -3.03 -10.95
N LEU A 146 -0.11 -3.14 -10.68
CA LEU A 146 -0.76 -4.41 -10.35
C LEU A 146 -1.16 -5.24 -11.60
N LYS A 147 -1.04 -4.69 -12.81
CA LYS A 147 -1.47 -5.34 -14.08
C LYS A 147 -0.85 -6.72 -14.32
N GLY A 148 0.34 -6.96 -13.78
CA GLY A 148 1.09 -8.21 -13.90
C GLY A 148 0.64 -9.31 -12.93
N LEU A 149 -0.13 -8.98 -11.89
CA LEU A 149 -0.55 -9.93 -10.84
C LEU A 149 -1.73 -10.80 -11.30
N LYS A 150 -1.52 -11.62 -12.34
CA LYS A 150 -2.59 -12.38 -13.03
C LYS A 150 -3.32 -13.38 -12.14
N ASP A 151 -2.70 -13.79 -11.04
CA ASP A 151 -3.26 -14.70 -10.05
C ASP A 151 -3.97 -14.01 -8.88
N LEU A 152 -4.11 -12.68 -8.92
CA LEU A 152 -4.76 -11.93 -7.84
C LEU A 152 -6.25 -12.26 -7.77
N GLU A 153 -6.71 -12.73 -6.61
CA GLU A 153 -8.09 -13.11 -6.34
C GLU A 153 -8.80 -12.11 -5.39
N TYR A 154 -8.03 -11.47 -4.51
CA TYR A 154 -8.52 -10.54 -3.50
C TYR A 154 -7.68 -9.26 -3.49
N LEU A 155 -8.36 -8.11 -3.54
CA LEU A 155 -7.73 -6.80 -3.42
C LEU A 155 -8.55 -5.90 -2.49
N ASN A 156 -7.92 -5.33 -1.47
CA ASN A 156 -8.57 -4.34 -0.61
C ASN A 156 -7.94 -2.95 -0.78
N LEU A 157 -8.75 -2.00 -1.24
CA LEU A 157 -8.42 -0.59 -1.48
C LEU A 157 -9.16 0.35 -0.52
N TYR A 158 -9.62 -0.16 0.62
CA TYR A 158 -10.34 0.63 1.61
C TYR A 158 -9.55 1.88 2.03
N ALA A 159 -10.21 3.04 2.06
CA ALA A 159 -9.63 4.32 2.46
C ALA A 159 -8.35 4.70 1.69
N THR A 160 -8.34 4.46 0.38
CA THR A 160 -7.29 4.91 -0.55
C THR A 160 -7.78 6.06 -1.44
N SER A 161 -6.89 6.65 -2.25
CA SER A 161 -7.24 7.75 -3.16
C SER A 161 -7.62 7.28 -4.59
N VAL A 162 -7.89 5.99 -4.77
CA VAL A 162 -8.28 5.39 -6.06
C VAL A 162 -9.63 5.93 -6.54
N THR A 163 -9.73 6.18 -7.84
CA THR A 163 -10.92 6.62 -8.57
C THR A 163 -11.37 5.56 -9.59
N ASP A 164 -12.49 5.83 -10.27
CA ASP A 164 -13.00 5.00 -11.37
C ASP A 164 -11.98 4.81 -12.50
N GLU A 165 -11.12 5.81 -12.75
CA GLU A 165 -10.07 5.72 -13.77
C GLU A 165 -8.99 4.70 -13.37
N GLY A 166 -8.62 4.66 -12.09
CA GLY A 166 -7.65 3.68 -11.57
C GLY A 166 -8.13 2.25 -11.71
N LEU A 167 -9.44 2.00 -11.54
CA LEU A 167 -10.02 0.65 -11.67
C LEU A 167 -9.84 0.06 -13.07
N LYS A 168 -9.72 0.89 -14.11
CA LYS A 168 -9.47 0.42 -15.48
C LYS A 168 -8.16 -0.38 -15.60
N HIS A 169 -7.19 -0.13 -14.71
CA HIS A 169 -5.95 -0.91 -14.68
C HIS A 169 -6.16 -2.36 -14.21
N LEU A 170 -7.28 -2.67 -13.55
CA LEU A 170 -7.57 -3.99 -13.03
C LEU A 170 -8.29 -4.90 -14.04
N TYR A 171 -8.78 -4.38 -15.18
CA TYR A 171 -9.58 -5.14 -16.17
C TYR A 171 -8.90 -6.40 -16.70
N GLY A 172 -7.57 -6.44 -16.68
CA GLY A 172 -6.75 -7.58 -17.10
C GLY A 172 -6.54 -8.67 -16.04
N LEU A 173 -7.08 -8.49 -14.83
CA LEU A 173 -6.95 -9.43 -13.70
C LEU A 173 -8.15 -10.37 -13.64
N LYS A 174 -8.23 -11.31 -14.60
CA LYS A 174 -9.41 -12.15 -14.81
C LYS A 174 -9.73 -13.14 -13.68
N LYS A 175 -8.81 -13.34 -12.72
CA LYS A 175 -9.01 -14.20 -11.55
C LYS A 175 -9.51 -13.44 -10.31
N LEU A 176 -9.71 -12.13 -10.41
CA LEU A 176 -10.13 -11.29 -9.30
C LEU A 176 -11.57 -11.63 -8.91
N LYS A 177 -11.78 -11.99 -7.65
CA LYS A 177 -13.09 -12.43 -7.12
C LYS A 177 -13.70 -11.38 -6.20
N LYS A 178 -12.88 -10.64 -5.46
CA LYS A 178 -13.33 -9.63 -4.49
C LYS A 178 -12.45 -8.39 -4.53
N VAL A 179 -13.09 -7.24 -4.67
CA VAL A 179 -12.44 -5.94 -4.56
C VAL A 179 -13.21 -5.07 -3.57
N TYR A 180 -12.52 -4.49 -2.60
CA TYR A 180 -13.12 -3.57 -1.63
C TYR A 180 -12.68 -2.14 -1.92
N VAL A 181 -13.64 -1.22 -2.06
CA VAL A 181 -13.40 0.19 -2.42
C VAL A 181 -14.08 1.18 -1.47
N TRP A 182 -14.46 0.73 -0.27
CA TRP A 182 -15.04 1.58 0.78
C TRP A 182 -14.13 2.76 1.12
N LYS A 183 -14.71 3.94 1.39
CA LYS A 183 -13.95 5.20 1.64
C LYS A 183 -12.89 5.56 0.59
N SER A 184 -13.02 5.05 -0.65
CA SER A 184 -12.24 5.52 -1.79
C SER A 184 -13.02 6.57 -2.58
N LYS A 185 -12.50 7.01 -3.73
CA LYS A 185 -13.18 7.93 -4.66
C LYS A 185 -13.87 7.19 -5.81
N VAL A 186 -14.02 5.87 -5.70
CA VAL A 186 -14.76 5.04 -6.67
C VAL A 186 -16.27 5.28 -6.54
N THR A 187 -16.95 5.40 -7.67
CA THR A 187 -18.40 5.55 -7.75
C THR A 187 -19.09 4.22 -8.08
N ASP A 188 -20.41 4.16 -7.91
CA ASP A 188 -21.22 3.01 -8.31
C ASP A 188 -21.08 2.67 -9.81
N ALA A 189 -20.82 3.68 -10.65
CA ALA A 189 -20.59 3.47 -12.07
C ALA A 189 -19.24 2.79 -12.32
N GLY A 190 -18.18 3.21 -11.62
CA GLY A 190 -16.87 2.56 -11.69
C GLY A 190 -16.89 1.11 -11.20
N MET A 191 -17.64 0.84 -10.11
CA MET A 191 -17.83 -0.53 -9.61
C MET A 191 -18.51 -1.42 -10.66
N LYS A 192 -19.65 -0.99 -11.22
CA LYS A 192 -20.36 -1.73 -12.27
C LYS A 192 -19.52 -1.94 -13.53
N ALA A 193 -18.74 -0.92 -13.90
CA ALA A 193 -17.84 -1.03 -15.05
C ALA A 193 -16.79 -2.12 -14.83
N LEU A 194 -16.19 -2.19 -13.64
CA LEU A 194 -15.21 -3.21 -13.30
C LEU A 194 -15.84 -4.62 -13.23
N GLU A 195 -17.01 -4.77 -12.63
CA GLU A 195 -17.77 -6.03 -12.59
C GLU A 195 -18.13 -6.51 -14.00
N GLY A 196 -18.49 -5.60 -14.91
CA GLY A 196 -18.77 -5.94 -16.30
C GLY A 196 -17.56 -6.43 -17.11
N GLN A 197 -16.33 -6.20 -16.61
CA GLN A 197 -15.09 -6.63 -17.30
C GLN A 197 -14.53 -7.96 -16.79
N ILE A 198 -14.92 -8.38 -15.58
CA ILE A 198 -14.38 -9.57 -14.92
C ILE A 198 -15.56 -10.43 -14.43
N GLU A 199 -15.75 -11.57 -15.09
CA GLU A 199 -16.83 -12.49 -14.76
C GLU A 199 -16.67 -13.04 -13.33
N GLY A 200 -17.76 -12.99 -12.55
CA GLY A 200 -17.78 -13.49 -11.16
C GLY A 200 -17.09 -12.58 -10.14
N LEU A 201 -16.67 -11.37 -10.53
CA LEU A 201 -16.13 -10.38 -9.61
C LEU A 201 -17.24 -9.75 -8.76
N ASN A 202 -16.99 -9.65 -7.45
CA ASN A 202 -17.82 -8.88 -6.52
C ASN A 202 -17.04 -7.62 -6.07
N VAL A 203 -17.53 -6.43 -6.43
CA VAL A 203 -16.97 -5.17 -5.96
C VAL A 203 -17.81 -4.63 -4.81
N VAL A 204 -17.20 -4.57 -3.63
CA VAL A 204 -17.84 -4.10 -2.39
C VAL A 204 -17.43 -2.66 -2.12
N GLY A 205 -18.37 -1.73 -2.26
CA GLY A 205 -18.17 -0.31 -1.98
C GLY A 205 -19.24 0.28 -1.05
N GLU A 206 -19.11 1.57 -0.75
CA GLU A 206 -20.17 2.31 -0.07
C GLU A 206 -21.34 2.47 -1.04
N SER A 207 -22.33 1.59 -0.94
CA SER A 207 -23.63 1.87 -1.53
C SER A 207 -24.17 3.12 -0.85
N LYS A 208 -24.30 4.22 -1.59
CA LYS A 208 -25.04 5.38 -1.09
C LYS A 208 -26.41 4.87 -0.68
N LEU A 209 -26.66 4.79 0.63
CA LEU A 209 -28.01 4.61 1.13
C LEU A 209 -28.84 5.73 0.50
N PRO A 210 -30.00 5.44 -0.12
CA PRO A 210 -30.87 6.49 -0.60
C PRO A 210 -31.10 7.43 0.57
N VAL A 211 -30.69 8.69 0.42
CA VAL A 211 -31.11 9.71 1.35
C VAL A 211 -32.64 9.68 1.26
N PHE A 212 -33.29 9.24 2.33
CA PHE A 212 -34.73 9.39 2.44
C PHE A 212 -34.95 10.91 2.43
N GLU A 213 -35.26 11.47 1.25
CA GLU A 213 -35.81 12.81 1.18
C GLU A 213 -37.11 12.72 1.95
N GLU A 214 -37.13 13.24 3.17
CA GLU A 214 -38.36 13.33 3.95
C GLU A 214 -39.41 13.99 3.06
N PRO A 215 -40.62 13.41 2.95
CA PRO A 215 -41.65 13.93 2.07
C PRO A 215 -41.90 15.39 2.45
N LYS A 216 -41.63 16.30 1.51
CA LYS A 216 -41.91 17.73 1.67
C LYS A 216 -43.39 17.85 2.05
N LYS A 217 -43.65 18.28 3.29
CA LYS A 217 -45.01 18.52 3.78
C LYS A 217 -45.72 19.47 2.83
N GLU A 218 -46.71 18.97 2.10
CA GLU A 218 -47.64 19.76 1.31
C GLU A 218 -48.36 20.74 2.25
N GLN A 219 -48.05 22.03 2.11
CA GLN A 219 -48.81 23.08 2.76
C GLN A 219 -50.15 23.24 2.02
N LYS A 220 -51.25 22.90 2.71
CA LYS A 220 -52.62 23.19 2.29
C LYS A 220 -52.77 24.67 1.94
N LYS A 221 -53.25 24.97 0.73
CA LYS A 221 -53.69 26.28 0.28
C LYS A 221 -55.03 26.63 0.94
N GLU A 222 -55.13 27.82 1.53
CA GLU A 222 -56.36 28.60 1.71
C GLU A 222 -56.01 30.11 1.77
N PRO A 223 -56.97 31.04 1.53
CA PRO A 223 -56.95 31.89 0.34
C PRO A 223 -56.37 33.30 0.52
N LYS A 224 -56.02 33.89 -0.63
CA LYS A 224 -55.45 35.23 -0.83
C LYS A 224 -56.29 36.35 -0.18
N LYS A 225 -55.61 37.25 0.54
CA LYS A 225 -55.97 38.66 0.64
C LYS A 225 -54.78 39.51 0.25
N ASP A 226 -55.04 40.43 -0.66
CA ASP A 226 -54.10 41.36 -1.27
C ASP A 226 -53.50 42.33 -0.25
N ALA A 227 -52.19 42.58 -0.33
CA ALA A 227 -51.60 43.92 -0.27
C ALA A 227 -50.06 43.87 -0.37
N LYS A 228 -49.54 44.62 -1.34
CA LYS A 228 -48.25 45.35 -1.35
C LYS A 228 -46.94 44.56 -1.26
N GLU A 229 -46.41 44.26 -2.44
CA GLU A 229 -45.10 44.72 -2.93
C GLU A 229 -44.08 45.20 -1.86
N LYS A 230 -43.09 44.34 -1.57
CA LYS A 230 -41.73 44.76 -1.20
C LYS A 230 -40.70 43.81 -1.84
N GLN A 231 -39.74 44.46 -2.49
CA GLN A 231 -38.61 43.94 -3.25
C GLN A 231 -37.66 43.05 -2.42
N PRO A 232 -36.83 42.21 -3.08
CA PRO A 232 -35.91 41.28 -2.42
C PRO A 232 -34.72 42.02 -1.81
N VAL A 233 -34.39 41.70 -0.56
CA VAL A 233 -33.16 42.15 0.11
C VAL A 233 -31.96 41.68 -0.72
N SER A 234 -31.21 42.66 -1.27
CA SER A 234 -30.23 42.46 -2.33
C SER A 234 -28.99 41.72 -1.82
N LYS A 235 -28.32 41.01 -2.74
CA LYS A 235 -27.06 40.28 -2.53
C LYS A 235 -25.90 41.14 -1.99
N GLU A 236 -26.06 42.46 -1.92
CA GLU A 236 -25.05 43.41 -1.45
C GLU A 236 -24.88 43.41 0.07
N GLU A 237 -25.95 43.20 0.86
CA GLU A 237 -25.85 43.13 2.33
C GLU A 237 -25.10 41.87 2.81
N GLN A 238 -25.19 40.77 2.05
CA GLN A 238 -24.45 39.53 2.35
C GLN A 238 -22.97 39.63 1.97
N LEU A 239 -22.61 40.45 0.96
CA LEU A 239 -21.22 40.69 0.59
C LEU A 239 -20.51 41.58 1.63
N ALA A 240 -21.16 42.65 2.07
CA ALA A 240 -20.59 43.59 3.05
C ALA A 240 -20.31 42.93 4.41
N ALA A 241 -21.20 42.02 4.86
CA ALA A 241 -20.98 41.25 6.09
C ALA A 241 -19.79 40.28 5.98
N ARG A 242 -19.57 39.70 4.79
CA ARG A 242 -18.48 38.77 4.53
C ARG A 242 -17.12 39.47 4.42
N GLU A 243 -17.09 40.67 3.85
CA GLU A 243 -15.88 41.50 3.76
C GLU A 243 -15.43 41.98 5.15
N LYS A 244 -16.36 42.43 6.00
CA LYS A 244 -16.02 42.82 7.38
C LYS A 244 -15.46 41.65 8.20
N ALA A 245 -16.06 40.46 8.06
CA ALA A 245 -15.57 39.25 8.72
C ALA A 245 -14.20 38.79 8.20
N LEU A 246 -13.86 39.09 6.93
CA LEU A 246 -12.56 38.77 6.35
C LEU A 246 -11.47 39.72 6.86
N ALA A 247 -11.78 41.01 6.98
CA ALA A 247 -10.88 42.03 7.53
C ALA A 247 -10.52 41.78 9.01
N GLU A 248 -11.49 41.34 9.82
CA GLU A 248 -11.25 40.96 11.21
C GLU A 248 -10.33 39.72 11.33
N LYS A 249 -10.51 38.74 10.44
CA LYS A 249 -9.63 37.55 10.39
C LYS A 249 -8.21 37.88 9.94
N GLU A 250 -8.06 38.79 8.99
CA GLU A 250 -6.74 39.23 8.51
C GLU A 250 -5.97 39.98 9.60
N LYS A 251 -6.65 40.86 10.36
CA LYS A 251 -6.04 41.54 11.51
C LYS A 251 -5.59 40.55 12.59
N ALA A 252 -6.40 39.53 12.89
CA ALA A 252 -6.03 38.48 13.84
C ALA A 252 -4.85 37.63 13.36
N LEU A 253 -4.68 37.44 12.05
CA LEU A 253 -3.54 36.72 11.48
C LEU A 253 -2.25 37.53 11.60
N GLN A 254 -2.30 38.84 11.33
CA GLN A 254 -1.16 39.74 11.49
C GLN A 254 -0.67 39.85 12.95
N GLU A 255 -1.59 39.83 13.91
CA GLU A 255 -1.24 39.80 15.34
C GLU A 255 -0.55 38.50 15.74
N LYS A 256 -1.01 37.35 15.22
CA LYS A 256 -0.36 36.05 15.44
C LYS A 256 1.02 35.97 14.80
N GLU A 257 1.20 36.54 13.62
CA GLU A 257 2.49 36.56 12.94
C GLU A 257 3.52 37.41 13.71
N LYS A 258 3.12 38.58 14.21
CA LYS A 258 3.97 39.41 15.08
C LYS A 258 4.36 38.68 16.37
N ALA A 259 3.43 37.95 16.98
CA ALA A 259 3.71 37.15 18.18
C ALA A 259 4.70 36.00 17.89
N LEU A 260 4.63 35.40 16.69
CA LEU A 260 5.58 34.37 16.25
C LEU A 260 6.99 34.94 16.08
N GLN A 261 7.12 36.10 15.43
CA GLN A 261 8.40 36.78 15.22
C GLN A 261 9.08 37.15 16.55
N GLN A 262 8.31 37.68 17.51
CA GLN A 262 8.82 37.98 18.86
C GLN A 262 9.30 36.73 19.60
N ARG A 263 8.60 35.60 19.43
CA ARG A 263 9.00 34.32 20.02
C ARG A 263 10.29 33.80 19.40
N GLU A 264 10.44 33.89 18.08
CA GLU A 264 11.67 33.50 17.39
C GLU A 264 12.86 34.36 17.82
N GLU A 265 12.70 35.68 17.96
CA GLU A 265 13.74 36.56 18.49
C GLU A 265 14.12 36.20 19.94
N SER A 266 13.15 35.90 20.79
CA SER A 266 13.41 35.47 22.17
C SER A 266 14.16 34.14 22.24
N LEU A 267 13.91 33.23 21.29
CA LEU A 267 14.62 31.95 21.17
C LEU A 267 16.06 32.17 20.73
N LYS A 268 16.30 33.01 19.71
CA LYS A 268 17.66 33.37 19.26
C LYS A 268 18.49 34.01 20.38
N GLN A 269 17.89 34.90 21.17
CA GLN A 269 18.58 35.50 22.33
C GLN A 269 18.88 34.48 23.43
N LYS A 270 18.02 33.48 23.61
CA LYS A 270 18.24 32.40 24.59
C LYS A 270 19.35 31.46 24.13
N GLU A 271 19.41 31.14 22.85
CA GLU A 271 20.48 30.35 22.24
C GLU A 271 21.84 31.05 22.32
N ALA A 272 21.90 32.36 22.05
CA ALA A 272 23.13 33.15 22.20
C ALA A 272 23.68 33.14 23.65
N LYS A 273 22.80 33.23 24.65
CA LYS A 273 23.17 33.15 26.08
C LYS A 273 23.61 31.75 26.53
N LEU A 274 23.21 30.69 25.83
CA LEU A 274 23.68 29.33 26.09
C LEU A 274 25.07 29.07 25.47
N GLY A 275 25.39 29.71 24.34
CA GLY A 275 26.72 29.66 23.71
C GLY A 275 27.83 30.32 24.53
N GLU A 276 27.56 31.45 25.20
CA GLU A 276 28.56 32.14 26.04
C GLU A 276 28.92 31.39 27.34
N LYS A 277 28.11 30.39 27.75
CA LYS A 277 28.38 29.60 28.97
C LYS A 277 29.27 28.39 28.74
N SER A 278 29.54 27.99 27.49
CA SER A 278 30.42 26.84 27.18
C SER A 278 31.91 27.18 27.10
N ASP A 279 32.30 28.47 27.06
CA ASP A 279 33.71 28.87 26.91
C ASP A 279 34.45 29.16 28.23
N LYS A 280 33.80 29.04 29.39
CA LYS A 280 34.48 29.07 30.70
C LYS A 280 34.83 27.67 31.17
N LYS A 281 35.84 27.07 30.53
CA LYS A 281 36.59 25.94 31.08
C LYS A 281 37.34 26.42 32.34
N PRO A 282 37.12 25.85 33.53
CA PRO A 282 37.98 26.14 34.66
C PRO A 282 39.30 25.40 34.46
N ASP A 283 40.40 26.15 34.38
CA ASP A 283 41.75 25.62 34.57
C ASP A 283 41.83 25.02 35.99
N ALA A 284 41.77 23.69 36.07
CA ALA A 284 42.06 22.95 37.27
C ALA A 284 43.52 22.50 37.23
N LYS A 285 44.36 23.25 37.96
CA LYS A 285 45.66 22.81 38.48
C LYS A 285 45.52 21.43 39.14
N LYS A 286 46.29 20.42 38.69
CA LYS A 286 47.33 19.76 39.49
C LYS A 286 48.15 18.81 38.61
#